data_AF-A0A483AFI2-F1
#
_entry.id   AF-A0A483AFI2-F1
#
_cell.length_a   1.000
_cell.length_b   1.000
_cell.length_c   1.000
_cell.angle_alpha   90.00
_cell.angle_beta   90.00
_cell.angle_gamma   90.00
#
_symmetry.space_group_name_H-M   'P 1'
#
loop_
_entity.id
_entity.type
_entity.pdbx_description
1 polymer ?
#
loop_
_entity_poly.entity_id
_entity_poly.type
_entity_poly.pdbx_seq_one_letter_code
_entity_poly.pdbx_strand_id
1 'polypeptide(L)'
;MQKYTQLTYEQRYHIYLLNKQGYNQTFIAKSMGRNKSTISRELSRNTGKRGYRHKQANRLADERHQKKNKAIKLTDSVKNYIETFA
;
A
#
# COMPACT_ATOMS: atom_id res chain seq x y z
N MET A 1 1.53 19.79 3.83
CA MET A 1 1.02 18.41 3.64
C MET A 1 2.20 17.46 3.58
N GLN A 2 2.26 16.40 4.40
CA GLN A 2 3.36 15.43 4.32
C GLN A 2 3.33 14.74 2.94
N LYS A 3 4.48 14.61 2.28
CA LYS A 3 4.60 13.86 1.03
C LYS A 3 4.09 12.43 1.26
N TYR A 4 3.25 11.94 0.37
CA TYR A 4 2.73 10.59 0.48
C TYR A 4 3.86 9.57 0.36
N THR A 5 3.98 8.70 1.36
CA THR A 5 4.93 7.58 1.38
C THR A 5 4.18 6.29 1.72
N GLN A 6 4.55 5.18 1.09
CA GLN A 6 4.02 3.87 1.44
C GLN A 6 4.43 3.48 2.86
N LEU A 7 3.59 2.69 3.54
CA LEU A 7 3.96 2.09 4.81
C LEU A 7 5.03 1.02 4.57
N THR A 8 6.05 1.02 5.41
CA THR A 8 7.09 -0.02 5.44
C THR A 8 6.59 -1.27 6.16
N TYR A 9 7.35 -2.36 6.07
CA TYR A 9 7.05 -3.58 6.83
C TYR A 9 7.01 -3.31 8.34
N GLU A 10 8.00 -2.60 8.88
CA GLU A 10 8.08 -2.22 10.30
C GLU A 10 6.88 -1.38 10.73
N GLN A 11 6.44 -0.46 9.87
CA GLN A 11 5.25 0.34 10.14
C GLN A 11 3.99 -0.52 10.22
N ARG A 12 3.87 -1.56 9.38
CA ARG A 12 2.76 -2.54 9.49
C ARG A 12 2.87 -3.39 10.75
N TYR A 13 4.09 -3.73 11.17
CA TYR A 13 4.31 -4.44 12.44
C TYR A 13 3.87 -3.58 13.64
N HIS A 14 4.21 -2.29 13.65
CA HIS A 14 3.76 -1.35 14.68
C HIS A 14 2.24 -1.21 14.73
N ILE A 15 1.58 -1.08 13.57
CA ILE A 15 0.11 -1.07 13.47
C ILE A 15 -0.47 -2.36 14.04
N TYR A 16 0.13 -3.52 13.73
CA TYR A 16 -0.32 -4.80 14.24
C TYR A 16 -0.25 -4.87 15.77
N LEU A 17 0.86 -4.47 16.37
CA LEU A 17 1.04 -4.47 17.83
C LEU A 17 -0.03 -3.60 18.51
N LEU A 18 -0.16 -2.35 18.08
CA LEU A 18 -1.12 -1.42 18.70
C LEU A 18 -2.57 -1.82 18.46
N ASN A 19 -2.90 -2.34 17.27
CA ASN A 19 -4.24 -2.83 16.98
C ASN A 19 -4.58 -4.06 17.82
N LYS A 20 -3.62 -4.94 18.08
CA LYS A 20 -3.79 -6.11 18.96
C LYS A 20 -3.96 -5.72 20.44
N GLN A 21 -3.38 -4.60 20.84
CA GLN A 21 -3.56 -3.99 22.17
C GLN A 21 -4.88 -3.21 22.31
N GLY A 22 -5.70 -3.12 21.26
CA GLY A 22 -7.01 -2.45 21.30
C GLY A 22 -6.97 -0.94 21.09
N TYR A 23 -5.81 -0.37 20.71
CA TYR A 23 -5.73 1.06 20.41
C TYR A 23 -6.50 1.42 19.14
N ASN A 24 -7.17 2.58 19.16
CA ASN A 24 -7.90 3.06 18.00
C ASN A 24 -6.97 3.65 16.91
N GLN A 25 -7.50 3.80 15.70
CA GLN A 25 -6.75 4.27 14.52
C GLN A 25 -6.15 5.68 14.71
N THR A 26 -6.80 6.54 15.48
CA THR A 26 -6.32 7.91 15.75
C THR A 26 -5.06 7.86 16.61
N PHE A 27 -5.04 7.01 17.64
CA PHE A 27 -3.87 6.81 18.49
C PHE A 27 -2.70 6.23 17.68
N ILE A 28 -2.95 5.17 16.90
CA ILE A 28 -1.94 4.54 16.05
C ILE A 28 -1.32 5.57 15.10
N ALA A 29 -2.15 6.39 14.44
CA ALA A 29 -1.69 7.43 13.54
C ALA A 29 -0.79 8.45 14.24
N LYS A 30 -1.20 8.95 15.41
CA LYS A 30 -0.40 9.89 16.22
C LYS A 30 0.95 9.28 16.63
N SER A 31 0.96 8.02 17.09
CA SER A 31 2.17 7.34 17.57
C SER A 31 3.26 7.20 16.50
N MET A 32 2.87 7.17 15.22
CA MET A 32 3.79 6.99 14.08
C MET A 32 4.02 8.29 13.30
N GLY A 33 3.43 9.41 13.72
CA GLY A 33 3.45 10.66 12.95
C GLY A 33 2.78 10.51 11.56
N ARG A 34 1.74 9.67 11.45
CA ARG A 34 1.00 9.41 10.20
C ARG A 34 -0.37 10.07 10.23
N ASN A 35 -0.93 10.31 9.04
CA ASN A 35 -2.32 10.76 8.94
C ASN A 35 -3.29 9.60 9.24
N LYS A 36 -4.37 9.86 9.98
CA LYS A 36 -5.43 8.89 10.30
C LYS A 36 -5.97 8.16 9.06
N SER A 37 -6.14 8.87 7.94
CA SER A 37 -6.60 8.28 6.66
C SER A 37 -5.62 7.24 6.09
N THR A 38 -4.34 7.30 6.46
CA THR A 38 -3.34 6.30 6.07
C THR A 38 -3.58 5.00 6.82
N ILE A 39 -3.78 5.07 8.14
CA ILE A 39 -4.07 3.91 8.99
C ILE A 39 -5.41 3.28 8.62
N SER A 40 -6.44 4.10 8.41
CA SER A 40 -7.77 3.63 7.99
C SER A 40 -7.70 2.85 6.67
N ARG A 41 -7.06 3.40 5.63
CA ARG A 41 -6.89 2.73 4.33
C ARG A 41 -6.04 1.47 4.43
N GLU A 42 -4.99 1.47 5.24
CA GLU A 42 -4.16 0.30 5.49
C GLU A 42 -4.99 -0.84 6.10
N LEU A 43 -5.69 -0.58 7.21
CA LEU A 43 -6.51 -1.58 7.88
C LEU A 43 -7.63 -2.09 6.96
N SER A 44 -8.33 -1.20 6.26
CA SER A 44 -9.40 -1.58 5.33
C SER A 44 -8.91 -2.50 4.21
N ARG A 45 -7.75 -2.18 3.61
CA ARG A 45 -7.26 -2.91 2.42
C ARG A 45 -6.55 -4.21 2.72
N ASN A 46 -6.00 -4.35 3.94
CA ASN A 46 -5.03 -5.40 4.26
C ASN A 46 -5.46 -6.29 5.44
N THR A 47 -6.59 -6.02 6.09
CA THR A 47 -7.18 -6.91 7.10
C THR A 47 -7.79 -8.14 6.44
N GLY A 48 -7.49 -9.34 6.99
CA GLY A 48 -8.09 -10.59 6.53
C GLY A 48 -9.27 -11.03 7.41
N LYS A 49 -9.85 -12.19 7.08
CA LYS A 49 -10.96 -12.80 7.85
C LYS A 49 -10.63 -13.07 9.33
N ARG A 50 -9.33 -13.14 9.67
CA ARG A 50 -8.83 -13.41 11.04
C ARG A 50 -8.16 -12.18 11.66
N GLY A 51 -8.57 -10.98 11.25
CA GLY A 51 -8.03 -9.71 11.71
C GLY A 51 -6.80 -9.25 10.94
N TYR A 52 -6.16 -8.19 11.46
CA TYR A 52 -4.99 -7.57 10.85
C TYR A 52 -3.71 -8.34 11.23
N ARG A 53 -2.86 -8.69 10.25
CA ARG A 53 -1.59 -9.40 10.44
C ARG A 53 -0.53 -8.80 9.54
N HIS A 54 0.55 -8.28 10.11
CA HIS A 54 1.55 -7.50 9.38
C HIS A 54 2.17 -8.23 8.17
N LYS A 55 2.53 -9.53 8.30
CA LYS A 55 3.05 -10.34 7.17
C LYS A 55 2.07 -10.44 6.00
N GLN A 56 0.80 -10.68 6.30
CA GLN A 56 -0.27 -10.73 5.29
C GLN A 56 -0.47 -9.34 4.67
N ALA A 57 -0.51 -8.30 5.50
CA ALA A 57 -0.72 -6.94 5.05
C ALA A 57 0.38 -6.47 4.10
N ASN A 58 1.64 -6.83 4.39
CA ASN A 58 2.76 -6.54 3.51
C ASN A 58 2.60 -7.27 2.17
N ARG A 59 2.36 -8.58 2.19
CA ARG A 59 2.15 -9.37 0.97
C ARG A 59 1.04 -8.79 0.09
N LEU A 60 -0.11 -8.44 0.67
CA LEU A 60 -1.23 -7.83 -0.07
C LEU A 60 -0.88 -6.45 -0.63
N ALA A 61 -0.10 -5.65 0.09
CA ALA A 61 0.38 -4.38 -0.40
C ALA A 61 1.34 -4.53 -1.59
N ASP A 62 2.25 -5.50 -1.52
CA ASP A 62 3.22 -5.81 -2.57
C ASP A 62 2.52 -6.36 -3.82
N GLU A 63 1.60 -7.32 -3.67
CA GLU A 63 0.79 -7.85 -4.76
C GLU A 63 0.03 -6.73 -5.48
N ARG A 64 -0.59 -5.81 -4.73
CA ARG A 64 -1.28 -4.65 -5.32
C ARG A 64 -0.30 -3.73 -6.05
N HIS A 65 0.91 -3.56 -5.53
CA HIS A 65 1.93 -2.73 -6.16
C HIS A 65 2.46 -3.34 -7.47
N GLN A 66 2.53 -4.68 -7.54
CA GLN A 66 2.91 -5.42 -8.73
C GLN A 66 1.79 -5.38 -9.79
N LYS A 67 0.55 -5.63 -9.38
CA LYS A 67 -0.62 -5.71 -10.29
C LYS A 67 -1.13 -4.37 -10.81
N LYS A 68 -0.79 -3.24 -10.17
CA LYS A 68 -1.28 -1.94 -10.63
C LYS A 68 -0.76 -1.65 -12.05
N ASN A 69 -1.63 -1.10 -12.90
CA ASN A 69 -1.25 -0.65 -14.23
C ASN A 69 -0.06 0.30 -14.14
N LYS A 70 0.95 0.03 -14.95
CA LYS A 70 2.13 0.88 -15.09
C LYS A 70 1.97 1.66 -16.39
N ALA A 71 2.34 2.92 -16.37
CA ALA A 71 2.46 3.67 -17.62
C ALA A 71 3.57 3.01 -18.45
N ILE A 72 3.20 2.45 -19.59
CA ILE A 72 4.12 1.88 -20.57
C ILE A 72 4.33 2.96 -21.63
N LYS A 73 5.59 3.31 -21.91
CA LYS A 73 5.92 4.17 -23.05
C LYS A 73 5.83 3.34 -24.34
N LEU A 74 5.43 3.96 -25.44
CA LEU A 74 5.56 3.35 -26.77
C LEU A 74 7.02 2.94 -26.99
N THR A 75 7.23 1.64 -27.15
CA THR A 75 8.55 1.11 -27.51
C THR A 75 8.82 1.40 -28.98
N ASP A 76 10.09 1.48 -29.36
CA ASP A 76 10.44 1.81 -30.75
C ASP A 76 9.98 0.72 -31.72
N SER A 77 9.92 -0.55 -31.28
CA SER A 77 9.29 -1.63 -32.06
C SER A 77 7.81 -1.39 -32.33
N VAL A 78 7.06 -0.88 -31.35
CA VAL A 78 5.63 -0.57 -31.53
C VAL A 78 5.45 0.68 -32.39
N LYS A 79 6.33 1.68 -32.28
CA LYS A 79 6.33 2.85 -33.18
C LYS A 79 6.57 2.43 -34.62
N ASN A 80 7.62 1.64 -34.87
CA ASN A 80 7.96 1.15 -36.20
C ASN A 80 6.83 0.28 -36.78
N TYR A 81 6.17 -0.55 -35.96
CA TYR A 81 5.00 -1.31 -36.39
C TYR A 81 3.86 -0.39 -36.86
N ILE A 82 3.54 0.65 -36.08
CA ILE A 82 2.50 1.61 -36.46
C ILE A 82 2.91 2.34 -37.75
N GLU A 83 4.16 2.76 -37.89
CA GLU A 83 4.66 3.46 -39.10
C GLU A 83 4.72 2.57 -40.34
N THR A 84 4.94 1.26 -40.18
CA THR A 84 5.03 0.30 -41.31
C THR A 84 3.65 -0.09 -41.84
N PHE A 85 2.61 -0.04 -41.00
CA PHE A 85 1.26 -0.51 -41.32
C PHE A 85 0.17 0.58 -41.24
N ALA A 86 0.56 1.84 -41.11
CA ALA A 86 -0.31 3.02 -41.27
C ALA A 86 -0.13 3.63 -42.66
#